data_AF-M7NF85-F1
#
_entry.id   AF-M7NF85-F1
#
_cell.length_a   1.000
_cell.length_b   1.000
_cell.length_c   1.000
_cell.angle_alpha   90.00
_cell.angle_beta   90.00
_cell.angle_gamma   90.00
#
_symmetry.space_group_name_H-M   'P 1'
#
loop_
_entity.id
_entity.type
_entity.pdbx_description
1 polymer ?
#
loop_
_entity_poly.entity_id
_entity_poly.type
_entity_poly.pdbx_seq_one_letter_code
_entity_poly.pdbx_strand_id
1 'polypeptide(L)'
;METEKNLPIINDWDFSVPSLTVTPEIGLKILNNYLSSSAICTIKSHREKGSTKNIIGRMKRTQKEKIILAAHYDTVFGTDGAFDNASGVAVLLTLAEELSNRNDWKSGFEFIAFSSEEYLGLGDEYYLKEHKRNLQKAMFAMNFDGVGQTLGTNTITLMSGSNELEKCLKEIKKGFPSFQWTSPWYESNHYTFFSNGVPSIPFSSNGVSDLLHTKDDTIQWLSIEKLYEAYSIAFEIITSLQGKTSKWTRES
;
A
#
# COMPACT_ATOMS: atom_id res chain seq x y z
N MET A 1 -12.27 24.73 26.93
CA MET A 1 -12.69 24.06 25.69
C MET A 1 -11.58 24.31 24.67
N GLU A 2 -10.59 23.42 24.60
CA GLU A 2 -9.71 23.36 23.42
C GLU A 2 -10.42 22.44 22.43
N THR A 3 -11.28 23.04 21.62
CA THR A 3 -11.65 22.49 20.32
C THR A 3 -10.45 22.70 19.39
N GLU A 4 -10.15 21.72 18.54
CA GLU A 4 -9.16 21.81 17.44
C GLU A 4 -7.72 21.33 17.70
N LYS A 5 -7.55 20.15 18.28
CA LYS A 5 -6.59 19.22 17.68
C LYS A 5 -7.36 17.97 17.27
N ASN A 6 -7.45 17.72 15.96
CA ASN A 6 -7.88 16.43 15.43
C ASN A 6 -6.78 15.44 15.82
N LEU A 7 -6.89 14.88 17.01
CA LEU A 7 -5.98 13.85 17.47
C LEU A 7 -6.45 12.53 16.86
N PRO A 8 -5.53 11.67 16.40
CA PRO A 8 -5.91 10.37 15.88
C PRO A 8 -6.60 9.59 17.00
N ILE A 9 -7.90 9.38 16.85
CA ILE A 9 -8.61 8.37 17.62
C ILE A 9 -8.09 7.05 17.05
N ILE A 10 -7.25 6.35 17.81
CA ILE A 10 -6.87 4.98 17.45
C ILE A 10 -8.15 4.15 17.59
N ASN A 11 -8.75 3.83 16.45
CA ASN A 11 -9.88 2.93 16.36
C ASN A 11 -9.33 1.52 16.24
N ASP A 12 -9.40 0.77 17.33
CA ASP A 12 -9.16 -0.66 17.28
C ASP A 12 -10.49 -1.36 17.02
N TRP A 13 -10.64 -1.83 15.78
CA TRP A 13 -11.84 -2.49 15.27
C TRP A 13 -12.04 -3.90 15.83
N ASP A 14 -11.00 -4.54 16.37
CA ASP A 14 -11.05 -5.89 16.94
C ASP A 14 -11.77 -5.90 18.29
N PHE A 15 -11.74 -4.79 19.02
CA PHE A 15 -12.50 -4.67 20.26
C PHE A 15 -13.98 -4.46 19.99
N SER A 16 -14.84 -5.23 20.66
CA SER A 16 -16.30 -5.01 20.67
C SER A 16 -16.73 -3.91 21.63
N VAL A 17 -15.80 -3.37 22.42
CA VAL A 17 -16.03 -2.25 23.35
C VAL A 17 -15.52 -0.94 22.74
N PRO A 18 -16.21 0.19 22.94
CA PRO A 18 -15.69 1.48 22.50
C PRO A 18 -14.38 1.80 23.21
N SER A 19 -13.33 2.09 22.45
CA SER A 19 -12.03 2.54 22.94
C SER A 19 -11.70 3.92 22.39
N LEU A 20 -10.85 4.67 23.09
CA LEU A 20 -10.23 5.88 22.57
C LEU A 20 -8.85 6.05 23.17
N THR A 21 -8.00 6.72 22.41
CA THR A 21 -6.70 7.21 22.87
C THR A 21 -6.78 8.72 23.05
N VAL A 22 -6.19 9.22 24.13
CA VAL A 22 -6.00 10.66 24.36
C VAL A 22 -4.54 11.03 24.10
N THR A 23 -4.25 12.32 23.88
CA THR A 23 -2.87 12.76 23.77
C THR A 23 -2.05 12.51 25.04
N PRO A 24 -0.72 12.43 24.91
CA PRO A 24 0.19 12.46 26.06
C PRO A 24 -0.07 13.64 27.00
N GLU A 25 -0.40 14.83 26.49
CA GLU A 25 -0.69 16.00 27.34
C GLU A 25 -1.97 15.82 28.17
N ILE A 26 -3.03 15.27 27.56
CA ILE A 26 -4.28 14.96 28.29
C ILE A 26 -4.02 13.82 29.29
N GLY A 27 -3.30 12.77 28.88
CA GLY A 27 -2.91 11.67 29.75
C GLY A 27 -2.12 12.15 30.97
N LEU A 28 -1.16 13.05 30.78
CA LEU A 28 -0.37 13.64 31.86
C LEU A 28 -1.24 14.49 32.81
N LYS A 29 -2.18 15.27 32.28
CA LYS A 29 -3.14 16.04 33.10
C LYS A 29 -4.02 15.13 33.95
N ILE A 30 -4.47 14.00 33.40
CA ILE A 30 -5.26 13.00 34.14
C ILE A 30 -4.42 12.37 35.25
N LEU A 31 -3.20 11.93 34.95
CA LEU A 31 -2.30 11.31 35.93
C LEU A 31 -1.95 12.25 37.09
N ASN A 32 -1.61 13.51 36.78
CA ASN A 32 -1.17 14.48 37.79
C ASN A 32 -2.31 14.97 38.72
N ASN A 33 -3.57 14.86 38.29
CA ASN A 33 -4.73 15.29 39.09
C ASN A 33 -5.52 14.12 39.68
N TYR A 34 -5.04 12.88 39.52
CA TYR A 34 -5.78 11.65 39.85
C TYR A 34 -6.18 11.55 41.33
N LEU A 35 -5.40 12.15 42.25
CA LEU A 35 -5.69 12.13 43.68
C LEU A 35 -6.70 13.20 44.13
N SER A 36 -7.08 14.14 43.26
CA SER A 36 -7.87 15.32 43.63
C SER A 36 -9.17 15.48 42.84
N SER A 37 -9.39 14.68 41.78
CA SER A 37 -10.58 14.79 40.93
C SER A 37 -10.86 13.50 40.18
N SER A 38 -12.13 13.24 39.84
CA SER A 38 -12.51 12.20 38.88
C SER A 38 -12.55 12.77 37.46
N ALA A 39 -12.13 11.96 36.48
CA ALA A 39 -12.33 12.24 35.06
C ALA A 39 -13.50 11.39 34.54
N ILE A 40 -14.47 12.02 33.86
CA ILE A 40 -15.57 11.32 33.21
C ILE A 40 -15.33 11.35 31.70
N CYS A 41 -15.29 10.18 31.09
CA CYS A 41 -15.24 10.02 29.65
C CYS A 41 -16.53 9.35 29.17
N THR A 42 -17.16 9.91 28.14
CA THR A 42 -18.36 9.33 27.52
C THR A 42 -18.07 9.10 26.04
N ILE A 43 -18.09 7.83 25.63
CA ILE A 43 -17.89 7.42 24.24
C ILE A 43 -19.26 7.11 23.65
N LYS A 44 -19.62 7.81 22.58
CA LYS A 44 -20.81 7.53 21.79
C LYS A 44 -20.36 6.91 20.47
N SER A 45 -20.58 5.61 20.30
CA SER A 45 -20.27 4.89 19.06
C SER A 45 -21.49 4.14 18.55
N HIS A 46 -21.49 3.88 17.25
CA HIS A 46 -22.48 3.05 16.57
C HIS A 46 -21.75 2.12 15.60
N ARG A 47 -22.30 0.92 15.38
CA ARG A 47 -21.83 0.00 14.34
C ARG A 47 -23.00 -0.35 13.44
N GLU A 48 -22.75 -0.28 12.15
CA GLU A 48 -23.73 -0.63 11.13
C GLU A 48 -23.08 -1.58 10.12
N LYS A 49 -23.91 -2.31 9.38
CA LYS A 49 -23.41 -3.22 8.34
C LYS A 49 -22.94 -2.40 7.14
N GLY A 50 -21.66 -2.51 6.80
CA GLY A 50 -21.08 -1.99 5.56
C GLY A 50 -20.80 -3.09 4.55
N SER A 51 -20.56 -2.69 3.30
CA SER A 51 -20.06 -3.57 2.24
C SER A 51 -19.00 -2.86 1.42
N THR A 52 -17.97 -3.59 1.00
CA THR A 52 -16.89 -3.08 0.15
C THR A 52 -16.51 -4.12 -0.90
N LYS A 53 -15.65 -3.78 -1.88
CA LYS A 53 -15.24 -4.67 -2.96
C LYS A 53 -13.84 -4.34 -3.46
N ASN A 54 -13.03 -5.38 -3.68
CA ASN A 54 -11.86 -5.24 -4.53
C ASN A 54 -12.27 -5.08 -6.00
N ILE A 55 -11.51 -4.29 -6.75
CA ILE A 55 -11.67 -4.14 -8.20
C ILE A 55 -10.49 -4.84 -8.87
N ILE A 56 -10.78 -5.82 -9.74
CA ILE A 56 -9.74 -6.65 -10.36
C ILE A 56 -9.86 -6.60 -11.89
N GLY A 57 -8.85 -6.04 -12.55
CA GLY A 57 -8.65 -6.07 -13.99
C GLY A 57 -7.66 -7.17 -14.39
N ARG A 58 -7.90 -7.88 -15.50
CA ARG A 58 -7.01 -8.96 -15.96
C ARG A 58 -6.72 -8.88 -17.43
N MET A 59 -5.45 -9.06 -17.78
CA MET A 59 -4.99 -9.16 -19.16
C MET A 59 -4.21 -10.46 -19.34
N LYS A 60 -4.71 -11.35 -20.21
CA LYS A 60 -4.02 -12.59 -20.56
C LYS A 60 -3.04 -12.35 -21.70
N ARG A 61 -1.88 -13.00 -21.63
CA ARG A 61 -0.84 -12.98 -22.69
C ARG A 61 -0.35 -14.40 -22.96
N THR A 62 0.76 -14.54 -23.69
CA THR A 62 1.26 -15.83 -24.19
C THR A 62 1.81 -16.74 -23.10
N GLN A 63 2.44 -16.19 -22.05
CA GLN A 63 2.82 -16.94 -20.86
C GLN A 63 1.59 -17.21 -19.98
N LYS A 64 1.62 -18.38 -19.30
CA LYS A 64 0.60 -18.75 -18.31
C LYS A 64 0.72 -17.95 -17.01
N GLU A 65 1.90 -17.37 -16.79
CA GLU A 65 2.25 -16.63 -15.59
C GLU A 65 1.84 -15.16 -15.73
N LYS A 66 1.64 -14.50 -14.59
CA LYS A 66 1.19 -13.12 -14.51
C LYS A 66 2.03 -12.28 -13.57
N ILE A 67 2.07 -10.99 -13.83
CA ILE A 67 2.55 -9.95 -12.93
C ILE A 67 1.33 -9.36 -12.21
N ILE A 68 1.40 -9.22 -10.89
CA ILE A 68 0.34 -8.58 -10.10
C ILE A 68 0.75 -7.14 -9.82
N LEU A 69 -0.17 -6.20 -10.02
CA LEU A 69 -0.03 -4.78 -9.73
C LEU A 69 -1.14 -4.40 -8.76
N ALA A 70 -0.80 -3.81 -7.63
CA ALA A 70 -1.75 -3.56 -6.55
C ALA A 70 -1.59 -2.16 -5.94
N ALA A 71 -2.70 -1.62 -5.46
CA ALA A 71 -2.82 -0.46 -4.57
C ALA A 71 -4.16 -0.60 -3.83
N HIS A 72 -4.36 0.03 -2.67
CA HIS A 72 -5.70 0.15 -2.09
C HIS A 72 -6.32 1.49 -2.44
N TYR A 73 -7.66 1.55 -2.47
CA TYR A 73 -8.40 2.76 -2.84
C TYR A 73 -9.22 3.34 -1.69
N ASP A 74 -9.31 2.66 -0.55
CA ASP A 74 -9.82 3.25 0.67
C ASP A 74 -8.79 4.17 1.33
N THR A 75 -9.26 5.02 2.23
CA THR A 75 -8.46 5.93 3.06
C THR A 75 -9.12 6.04 4.43
N VAL A 76 -8.39 6.61 5.39
CA VAL A 76 -8.90 6.89 6.74
C VAL A 76 -10.09 7.85 6.71
N PHE A 77 -11.07 7.63 7.59
CA PHE A 77 -12.22 8.50 7.73
C PHE A 77 -11.81 9.94 8.04
N GLY A 78 -12.28 10.86 7.19
CA GLY A 78 -12.05 12.29 7.36
C GLY A 78 -10.73 12.79 6.76
N THR A 79 -10.03 11.96 5.98
CA THR A 79 -8.90 12.37 5.13
C THR A 79 -9.34 12.40 3.66
N ASP A 80 -8.62 13.16 2.82
CA ASP A 80 -8.84 13.11 1.37
C ASP A 80 -8.13 11.90 0.74
N GLY A 81 -7.09 11.36 1.40
CA GLY A 81 -6.38 10.15 0.98
C GLY A 81 -5.56 10.33 -0.28
N ALA A 82 -5.02 11.53 -0.50
CA ALA A 82 -4.31 11.84 -1.74
C ALA A 82 -3.00 11.05 -1.83
N PHE A 83 -2.18 11.12 -0.80
CA PHE A 83 -0.98 10.32 -0.62
C PHE A 83 -1.34 8.88 -0.28
N ASP A 84 -2.28 8.68 0.65
CA ASP A 84 -2.68 7.38 1.18
C ASP A 84 -4.16 7.07 0.86
N ASN A 85 -4.49 6.47 -0.29
CA ASN A 85 -3.55 5.96 -1.30
C ASN A 85 -4.00 6.22 -2.75
N ALA A 86 -4.65 7.36 -3.00
CA ALA A 86 -4.97 7.79 -4.36
C ALA A 86 -3.70 7.88 -5.25
N SER A 87 -2.54 8.20 -4.66
CA SER A 87 -1.24 8.20 -5.32
C SER A 87 -0.87 6.84 -5.93
N GLY A 88 -1.00 5.75 -5.17
CA GLY A 88 -0.75 4.40 -5.63
C GLY A 88 -1.77 3.95 -6.67
N VAL A 89 -3.05 4.30 -6.48
CA VAL A 89 -4.11 4.05 -7.47
C VAL A 89 -3.83 4.76 -8.80
N ALA A 90 -3.32 6.00 -8.76
CA ALA A 90 -2.96 6.75 -9.97
C ALA A 90 -1.86 6.03 -10.75
N VAL A 91 -0.81 5.54 -10.07
CA VAL A 91 0.26 4.75 -10.71
C VAL A 91 -0.29 3.44 -11.26
N LEU A 92 -1.15 2.73 -10.51
CA LEU A 92 -1.78 1.48 -10.93
C LEU A 92 -2.59 1.67 -12.23
N LEU A 93 -3.43 2.71 -12.30
CA LEU A 93 -4.24 3.01 -13.47
C LEU A 93 -3.39 3.44 -14.68
N THR A 94 -2.35 4.23 -14.45
CA THR A 94 -1.40 4.64 -15.50
C THR A 94 -0.68 3.43 -16.09
N LEU A 95 -0.20 2.50 -15.25
CA LEU A 95 0.38 1.24 -15.70
C LEU A 95 -0.67 0.39 -16.45
N ALA A 96 -1.92 0.33 -15.98
CA ALA A 96 -2.97 -0.42 -16.67
C ALA A 96 -3.23 0.10 -18.07
N GLU A 97 -3.32 1.42 -18.24
CA GLU A 97 -3.49 2.06 -19.54
C GLU A 97 -2.32 1.74 -20.48
N GLU A 98 -1.08 2.01 -20.04
CA GLU A 98 0.14 1.82 -20.84
C GLU A 98 0.37 0.36 -21.24
N LEU A 99 0.15 -0.57 -20.32
CA LEU A 99 0.32 -2.00 -20.60
C LEU A 99 -0.78 -2.52 -21.54
N SER A 100 -1.99 -1.93 -21.50
CA SER A 100 -3.10 -2.31 -22.38
C SER A 100 -2.90 -1.86 -23.82
N ASN A 101 -2.20 -0.74 -24.05
CA ASN A 101 -1.89 -0.20 -25.37
C ASN A 101 -0.88 -1.04 -26.17
N ARG A 102 -0.19 -1.99 -25.51
CA ARG A 102 0.82 -2.86 -26.10
C ARG A 102 0.40 -4.33 -26.09
N ASN A 103 0.64 -5.04 -27.19
CA ASN A 103 0.26 -6.46 -27.34
C ASN A 103 1.45 -7.43 -27.37
N ASP A 104 2.67 -6.93 -27.28
CA ASP A 104 3.92 -7.69 -27.36
C ASP A 104 4.40 -8.27 -26.01
N TRP A 105 3.67 -7.99 -24.93
CA TRP A 105 3.93 -8.56 -23.62
C TRP A 105 3.81 -10.09 -23.62
N LYS A 106 4.77 -10.75 -22.97
CA LYS A 106 4.77 -12.20 -22.78
C LYS A 106 3.94 -12.59 -21.56
N SER A 107 4.13 -11.91 -20.44
CA SER A 107 3.45 -12.20 -19.18
C SER A 107 2.03 -11.61 -19.15
N GLY A 108 1.09 -12.29 -18.50
CA GLY A 108 -0.20 -11.70 -18.18
C GLY A 108 -0.11 -10.63 -17.09
N PHE A 109 -1.17 -9.86 -16.90
CA PHE A 109 -1.27 -8.86 -15.84
C PHE A 109 -2.57 -9.04 -15.05
N GLU A 110 -2.49 -8.80 -13.75
CA GLU A 110 -3.65 -8.65 -12.87
C GLU A 110 -3.47 -7.37 -12.06
N PHE A 111 -4.39 -6.44 -12.26
CA PHE A 111 -4.44 -5.14 -11.60
C PHE A 111 -5.48 -5.23 -10.49
N ILE A 112 -5.11 -4.86 -9.27
CA ILE A 112 -5.98 -5.01 -8.11
C ILE A 112 -6.02 -3.67 -7.37
N ALA A 113 -7.20 -3.05 -7.33
CA ALA A 113 -7.48 -1.99 -6.37
C ALA A 113 -8.15 -2.64 -5.16
N PHE A 114 -7.40 -2.77 -4.06
CA PHE A 114 -7.85 -3.34 -2.80
C PHE A 114 -8.75 -2.37 -2.05
N SER A 115 -9.64 -2.94 -1.24
CA SER A 115 -10.52 -2.19 -0.37
C SER A 115 -10.33 -2.59 1.09
N SER A 116 -10.56 -1.67 2.01
CA SER A 116 -10.52 -1.90 3.46
C SER A 116 -9.14 -2.34 3.94
N GLU A 117 -8.08 -1.83 3.33
CA GLU A 117 -6.70 -2.01 3.79
C GLU A 117 -6.57 -1.37 5.18
N GLU A 118 -7.00 -0.10 5.28
CA GLU A 118 -6.82 0.79 6.43
C GLU A 118 -7.58 0.36 7.68
N TYR A 119 -8.55 -0.54 7.51
CA TYR A 119 -9.55 -0.80 8.55
C TYR A 119 -9.69 -2.23 9.00
N LEU A 120 -9.26 -3.24 8.26
CA LEU A 120 -9.45 -4.65 8.67
C LEU A 120 -8.70 -5.64 7.75
N GLY A 121 -8.00 -5.17 6.70
CA GLY A 121 -7.45 -6.05 5.66
C GLY A 121 -8.51 -6.95 4.99
N LEU A 122 -9.81 -6.58 5.03
CA LEU A 122 -10.88 -7.46 4.53
C LEU A 122 -10.71 -7.75 3.03
N GLY A 123 -10.24 -6.75 2.26
CA GLY A 123 -9.97 -6.92 0.85
C GLY A 123 -9.00 -8.08 0.59
N ASP A 124 -7.92 -8.13 1.36
CA ASP A 124 -6.90 -9.16 1.30
C ASP A 124 -7.45 -10.54 1.65
N GLU A 125 -8.21 -10.64 2.74
CA GLU A 125 -8.83 -11.90 3.17
C GLU A 125 -9.77 -12.47 2.10
N TYR A 126 -10.66 -11.62 1.55
CA TYR A 126 -11.58 -12.02 0.50
C TYR A 126 -10.84 -12.39 -0.79
N TYR A 127 -9.81 -11.64 -1.17
CA TYR A 127 -8.99 -11.95 -2.33
C TYR A 127 -8.31 -13.32 -2.18
N LEU A 128 -7.68 -13.60 -1.03
CA LEU A 128 -7.04 -14.88 -0.78
C LEU A 128 -8.04 -16.04 -0.78
N LYS A 129 -9.21 -15.86 -0.17
CA LYS A 129 -10.27 -16.89 -0.17
C LYS A 129 -10.63 -17.36 -1.57
N GLU A 130 -10.69 -16.43 -2.54
CA GLU A 130 -11.08 -16.74 -3.92
C GLU A 130 -9.91 -17.08 -4.84
N HIS A 131 -8.72 -16.53 -4.58
CA HIS A 131 -7.64 -16.49 -5.57
C HIS A 131 -6.30 -17.05 -5.08
N LYS A 132 -6.18 -17.53 -3.84
CA LYS A 132 -4.93 -18.09 -3.30
C LYS A 132 -4.29 -19.17 -4.19
N ARG A 133 -5.08 -20.06 -4.78
CA ARG A 133 -4.55 -21.09 -5.71
C ARG A 133 -3.93 -20.50 -6.99
N ASN A 134 -4.42 -19.34 -7.44
CA ASN A 134 -3.93 -18.67 -8.63
C ASN A 134 -2.60 -17.94 -8.40
N LEU A 135 -2.21 -17.70 -7.14
CA LEU A 135 -0.93 -17.06 -6.79
C LEU A 135 0.29 -17.88 -7.19
N GLN A 136 0.14 -19.19 -7.41
CA GLN A 136 1.22 -20.04 -7.95
C GLN A 136 1.65 -19.62 -9.37
N LYS A 137 0.77 -18.94 -10.10
CA LYS A 137 1.07 -18.38 -11.43
C LYS A 137 1.58 -16.94 -11.39
N ALA A 138 1.68 -16.34 -10.20
CA ALA A 138 2.23 -15.00 -10.07
C ALA A 138 3.76 -15.08 -10.10
N MET A 139 4.39 -14.33 -11.00
CA MET A 139 5.85 -14.18 -11.06
C MET A 139 6.32 -13.34 -9.89
N PHE A 140 5.70 -12.18 -9.71
CA PHE A 140 5.90 -11.27 -8.59
C PHE A 140 4.68 -10.35 -8.49
N ALA A 141 4.57 -9.64 -7.37
CA ALA A 141 3.61 -8.57 -7.15
C ALA A 141 4.34 -7.25 -6.92
N MET A 142 3.83 -6.16 -7.49
CA MET A 142 4.22 -4.79 -7.13
C MET A 142 3.04 -4.12 -6.45
N ASN A 143 3.30 -3.48 -5.31
CA ASN A 143 2.29 -2.77 -4.54
C ASN A 143 2.69 -1.30 -4.40
N PHE A 144 1.80 -0.39 -4.73
CA PHE A 144 2.04 1.05 -4.65
C PHE A 144 1.24 1.63 -3.49
N ASP A 145 1.95 2.15 -2.50
CA ASP A 145 1.35 2.67 -1.28
C ASP A 145 2.12 3.85 -0.71
N GLY A 146 1.52 5.04 -0.79
CA GLY A 146 2.17 6.27 -0.35
C GLY A 146 3.36 6.64 -1.24
N VAL A 147 3.12 6.84 -2.53
CA VAL A 147 4.15 7.25 -3.51
C VAL A 147 3.99 8.71 -3.92
N GLY A 148 5.07 9.33 -4.41
CA GLY A 148 4.97 10.62 -5.09
C GLY A 148 4.95 11.85 -4.19
N GLN A 149 5.31 11.73 -2.91
CA GLN A 149 5.31 12.88 -1.98
C GLN A 149 6.35 13.94 -2.39
N THR A 150 5.93 15.19 -2.58
CA THR A 150 6.75 16.32 -3.04
C THR A 150 7.98 16.58 -2.19
N LEU A 151 7.88 16.43 -0.87
CA LEU A 151 9.00 16.60 0.07
C LEU A 151 9.65 15.28 0.50
N GLY A 152 9.18 14.14 -0.03
CA GLY A 152 9.72 12.83 0.27
C GLY A 152 10.70 12.29 -0.78
N THR A 153 11.10 11.04 -0.64
CA THR A 153 11.89 10.29 -1.62
C THR A 153 11.17 8.97 -1.83
N ASN A 154 10.84 8.63 -3.08
CA ASN A 154 10.20 7.34 -3.34
C ASN A 154 11.13 6.20 -2.93
N THR A 155 10.54 5.15 -2.36
CA THR A 155 11.24 3.98 -1.86
C THR A 155 10.82 2.75 -2.62
N ILE A 156 11.73 1.79 -2.68
CA ILE A 156 11.49 0.45 -3.23
C ILE A 156 12.22 -0.56 -2.37
N THR A 157 11.61 -1.73 -2.18
CA THR A 157 12.28 -2.88 -1.55
C THR A 157 11.83 -4.19 -2.19
N LEU A 158 12.39 -5.30 -1.72
CA LEU A 158 11.97 -6.65 -2.07
C LEU A 158 11.72 -7.42 -0.77
N MET A 159 10.50 -7.90 -0.59
CA MET A 159 10.11 -8.67 0.61
C MET A 159 10.81 -10.03 0.69
N SER A 160 10.87 -10.72 -0.45
CA SER A 160 11.55 -12.01 -0.64
C SER A 160 11.56 -12.32 -2.14
N GLY A 161 12.53 -13.13 -2.57
CA GLY A 161 12.72 -13.53 -3.94
C GLY A 161 14.08 -14.17 -4.15
N SER A 162 14.32 -14.68 -5.35
CA SER A 162 15.63 -15.23 -5.71
C SER A 162 16.73 -14.17 -5.65
N ASN A 163 17.97 -14.61 -5.43
CA ASN A 163 19.14 -13.74 -5.51
C ASN A 163 19.26 -13.07 -6.89
N GLU A 164 18.84 -13.76 -7.95
CA GLU A 164 18.80 -13.26 -9.32
C GLU A 164 17.79 -12.12 -9.47
N LEU A 165 16.60 -12.23 -8.87
CA LEU A 165 15.61 -11.17 -8.86
C LEU A 165 16.14 -9.95 -8.12
N GLU A 166 16.66 -10.11 -6.90
CA GLU A 166 17.16 -8.99 -6.10
C GLU A 166 18.31 -8.25 -6.82
N LYS A 167 19.27 -8.99 -7.39
CA LYS A 167 20.36 -8.40 -8.20
C LYS A 167 19.81 -7.62 -9.39
N CYS A 168 18.81 -8.18 -10.09
CA CYS A 168 18.20 -7.51 -11.23
C CYS A 168 17.50 -6.21 -10.82
N LEU A 169 16.73 -6.21 -9.73
CA LEU A 169 16.04 -5.02 -9.23
C LEU A 169 17.04 -3.94 -8.78
N LYS A 170 18.11 -4.34 -8.08
CA LYS A 170 19.19 -3.42 -7.66
C LYS A 170 19.93 -2.82 -8.85
N GLU A 171 20.12 -3.59 -9.93
CA GLU A 171 20.71 -3.06 -11.16
C GLU A 171 19.79 -2.06 -11.85
N ILE A 172 18.50 -2.37 -12.01
CA ILE A 172 17.51 -1.46 -12.57
C ILE A 172 17.47 -0.15 -11.76
N LYS A 173 17.45 -0.24 -10.42
CA LYS A 173 17.45 0.91 -9.52
C LYS A 173 18.65 1.85 -9.71
N LYS A 174 19.79 1.39 -10.24
CA LYS A 174 20.92 2.29 -10.55
C LYS A 174 20.56 3.32 -11.63
N GLY A 175 19.65 2.98 -12.54
CA GLY A 175 19.08 3.93 -13.52
C GLY A 175 18.11 4.94 -12.91
N PHE A 176 17.66 4.71 -11.68
CA PHE A 176 16.72 5.56 -10.93
C PHE A 176 17.38 6.03 -9.61
N PRO A 177 18.34 6.97 -9.68
CA PRO A 177 19.09 7.41 -8.50
C PRO A 177 18.21 8.12 -7.47
N SER A 178 17.08 8.71 -7.88
CA SER A 178 16.10 9.36 -6.98
C SER A 178 15.36 8.36 -6.08
N PHE A 179 15.29 7.09 -6.46
CA PHE A 179 14.70 6.06 -5.61
C PHE A 179 15.64 5.66 -4.48
N GLN A 180 15.10 5.46 -3.28
CA GLN A 180 15.82 4.87 -2.16
C GLN A 180 15.49 3.38 -2.04
N TRP A 181 16.51 2.53 -1.94
CA TRP A 181 16.31 1.15 -1.52
C TRP A 181 16.19 1.11 0.01
N THR A 182 15.13 0.52 0.54
CA THR A 182 14.87 0.44 1.98
C THR A 182 14.83 -1.01 2.49
N SER A 183 14.85 -1.18 3.81
CA SER A 183 14.58 -2.47 4.45
C SER A 183 13.12 -2.90 4.16
N PRO A 184 12.84 -4.21 4.12
CA PRO A 184 11.48 -4.73 4.07
C PRO A 184 10.61 -4.19 5.21
N TRP A 185 9.34 -3.97 4.92
CA TRP A 185 8.26 -3.53 5.82
C TRP A 185 7.01 -4.35 5.48
N TYR A 186 5.99 -4.40 6.34
CA TYR A 186 4.90 -5.40 6.23
C TYR A 186 3.49 -4.80 6.22
N GLU A 187 3.38 -3.49 6.41
CA GLU A 187 2.14 -2.76 6.70
C GLU A 187 1.41 -2.31 5.42
N SER A 188 1.17 -3.22 4.45
CA SER A 188 0.30 -2.98 3.28
C SER A 188 0.00 -4.27 2.48
N ASN A 189 -0.81 -4.20 1.42
CA ASN A 189 -1.30 -5.36 0.65
C ASN A 189 -0.19 -6.21 0.00
N HIS A 190 1.06 -5.72 -0.13
CA HIS A 190 2.17 -6.57 -0.56
C HIS A 190 2.40 -7.76 0.36
N TYR A 191 2.02 -7.66 1.65
CA TYR A 191 2.09 -8.75 2.61
C TYR A 191 1.25 -9.96 2.20
N THR A 192 0.08 -9.71 1.59
CA THR A 192 -0.84 -10.75 1.10
C THR A 192 -0.17 -11.68 0.09
N PHE A 193 0.67 -11.12 -0.77
CA PHE A 193 1.41 -11.89 -1.77
C PHE A 193 2.65 -12.54 -1.17
N PHE A 194 3.44 -11.77 -0.41
CA PHE A 194 4.64 -12.23 0.28
C PHE A 194 4.37 -13.43 1.19
N SER A 195 3.39 -13.34 2.09
CA SER A 195 3.01 -14.41 3.03
C SER A 195 2.48 -15.67 2.34
N ASN A 196 2.14 -15.59 1.06
CA ASN A 196 1.71 -16.72 0.23
C ASN A 196 2.77 -17.13 -0.81
N GLY A 197 4.03 -16.74 -0.59
CA GLY A 197 5.21 -17.18 -1.32
C GLY A 197 5.42 -16.50 -2.67
N VAL A 198 4.71 -15.42 -2.97
CA VAL A 198 4.90 -14.61 -4.17
C VAL A 198 5.93 -13.50 -3.86
N PRO A 199 7.03 -13.39 -4.63
CA PRO A 199 7.96 -12.28 -4.50
C PRO A 199 7.21 -10.95 -4.63
N SER A 200 7.40 -10.06 -3.67
CA SER A 200 6.62 -8.82 -3.56
C SER A 200 7.55 -7.62 -3.45
N ILE A 201 7.27 -6.60 -4.25
CA ILE A 201 8.08 -5.39 -4.43
C ILE A 201 7.20 -4.20 -3.99
N PRO A 202 7.32 -3.75 -2.74
CA PRO A 202 6.60 -2.59 -2.26
C PRO A 202 7.24 -1.30 -2.79
N PHE A 203 6.40 -0.36 -3.19
CA PHE A 203 6.73 1.01 -3.51
C PHE A 203 6.06 1.93 -2.52
N SER A 204 6.82 2.86 -1.95
CA SER A 204 6.31 3.88 -1.03
C SER A 204 7.17 5.14 -1.12
N SER A 205 7.23 5.93 -0.05
CA SER A 205 8.15 7.05 0.08
C SER A 205 8.55 7.31 1.52
N ASN A 206 9.77 7.81 1.70
CA ASN A 206 10.24 8.37 2.96
C ASN A 206 10.13 9.89 2.87
N GLY A 207 9.34 10.52 3.73
CA GLY A 207 9.21 11.96 3.72
C GLY A 207 8.53 12.49 4.98
N VAL A 208 7.61 13.44 4.81
CA VAL A 208 6.88 14.03 5.94
C VAL A 208 5.95 12.97 6.53
N SER A 209 6.25 12.54 7.76
CA SER A 209 5.48 11.54 8.51
C SER A 209 4.13 12.08 9.01
N ASP A 210 4.05 13.38 9.24
CA ASP A 210 2.93 14.02 9.93
C ASP A 210 1.71 14.25 9.02
N LEU A 211 1.75 13.74 7.79
CA LEU A 211 0.65 13.81 6.82
C LEU A 211 -0.25 12.57 6.84
N LEU A 212 0.34 11.40 7.09
CA LEU A 212 -0.34 10.11 7.04
C LEU A 212 -1.54 10.11 8.00
N HIS A 213 -2.70 9.70 7.51
CA HIS A 213 -3.96 9.61 8.28
C HIS A 213 -4.42 10.95 8.87
N THR A 214 -4.04 12.08 8.26
CA THR A 214 -4.47 13.42 8.67
C THR A 214 -5.32 14.11 7.60
N LYS A 215 -6.05 15.15 8.01
CA LYS A 215 -6.80 16.02 7.08
C LYS A 215 -5.91 16.77 6.10
N ASP A 216 -4.62 16.85 6.39
CA ASP A 216 -3.65 17.51 5.54
C ASP A 216 -3.19 16.60 4.40
N ASP A 217 -3.53 15.30 4.42
CA ASP A 217 -3.30 14.38 3.29
C ASP A 217 -4.17 14.76 2.08
N THR A 218 -3.66 15.74 1.34
CA THR A 218 -4.30 16.40 0.21
C THR A 218 -3.35 16.46 -0.99
N ILE A 219 -3.90 16.69 -2.18
CA ILE A 219 -3.16 16.65 -3.45
C ILE A 219 -1.96 17.62 -3.51
N GLN A 220 -1.94 18.67 -2.69
CA GLN A 220 -0.85 19.66 -2.67
C GLN A 220 0.51 19.06 -2.26
N TRP A 221 0.50 17.92 -1.56
CA TRP A 221 1.70 17.23 -1.12
C TRP A 221 2.26 16.25 -2.15
N LEU A 222 1.60 16.12 -3.31
CA LEU A 222 2.01 15.22 -4.37
C LEU A 222 2.74 15.95 -5.50
N SER A 223 3.72 15.28 -6.09
CA SER A 223 4.45 15.72 -7.28
C SER A 223 4.17 14.76 -8.41
N ILE A 224 3.70 15.30 -9.53
CA ILE A 224 3.46 14.54 -10.77
C ILE A 224 4.76 13.90 -11.25
N GLU A 225 5.88 14.61 -11.14
CA GLU A 225 7.20 14.12 -11.51
C GLU A 225 7.56 12.87 -10.70
N LYS A 226 7.32 12.89 -9.39
CA LYS A 226 7.61 11.72 -8.53
C LYS A 226 6.64 10.57 -8.72
N LEU A 227 5.37 10.83 -9.03
CA LEU A 227 4.44 9.78 -9.46
C LEU A 227 4.92 9.14 -10.77
N TYR A 228 5.37 9.96 -11.72
CA TYR A 228 5.95 9.49 -12.97
C TYR A 228 7.25 8.71 -12.78
N GLU A 229 8.08 9.08 -11.80
CA GLU A 229 9.25 8.29 -11.41
C GLU A 229 8.85 6.88 -10.94
N ALA A 230 7.81 6.77 -10.09
CA ALA A 230 7.29 5.47 -9.62
C ALA A 230 6.73 4.61 -10.75
N TYR A 231 5.95 5.22 -11.64
CA TYR A 231 5.53 4.59 -12.88
C TYR A 231 6.73 4.09 -13.71
N SER A 232 7.75 4.94 -13.91
CA SER A 232 8.86 4.66 -14.82
C SER A 232 9.70 3.47 -14.37
N ILE A 233 10.07 3.41 -13.08
CA ILE A 233 10.84 2.27 -12.56
C ILE A 233 10.01 0.99 -12.55
N ALA A 234 8.71 1.06 -12.22
CA ALA A 234 7.83 -0.11 -12.26
C ALA A 234 7.69 -0.64 -13.69
N PHE A 235 7.52 0.24 -14.67
CA PHE A 235 7.46 -0.11 -16.08
C PHE A 235 8.78 -0.74 -16.58
N GLU A 236 9.93 -0.22 -16.16
CA GLU A 236 11.24 -0.80 -16.46
C GLU A 236 11.39 -2.20 -15.86
N ILE A 237 10.96 -2.41 -14.61
CA ILE A 237 10.93 -3.73 -13.97
C ILE A 237 10.06 -4.71 -14.76
N ILE A 238 8.84 -4.30 -15.14
CA ILE A 238 7.94 -5.13 -15.96
C ILE A 238 8.60 -5.51 -17.28
N THR A 239 9.25 -4.55 -17.93
CA THR A 239 9.90 -4.74 -19.24
C THR A 239 11.09 -5.68 -19.12
N SER A 240 11.98 -5.42 -18.17
CA SER A 240 13.21 -6.20 -17.94
C SER A 240 12.92 -7.65 -17.51
N LEU A 241 11.78 -7.89 -16.86
CA LEU A 241 11.39 -9.24 -16.39
C LEU A 241 10.52 -10.01 -17.39
N GLN A 242 10.24 -9.48 -18.58
CA GLN A 242 9.52 -10.23 -19.62
C GLN A 242 10.25 -11.53 -19.98
N GLY A 243 9.48 -12.62 -20.07
CA GLY A 243 10.04 -13.93 -20.41
C GLY A 243 10.68 -14.70 -19.25
N LYS A 244 10.80 -14.08 -18.06
CA LYS A 244 11.11 -14.81 -16.82
C LYS A 244 9.89 -15.63 -16.37
N THR A 245 10.09 -16.49 -15.37
CA THR A 245 9.07 -17.39 -14.82
C THR A 245 8.97 -17.23 -13.32
N SER A 246 7.89 -17.75 -12.70
CA SER A 246 7.75 -17.75 -11.24
C SER A 246 8.85 -18.57 -10.55
N LYS A 247 9.41 -19.58 -11.23
CA LYS A 247 10.58 -20.33 -10.75
C LYS A 247 11.84 -19.47 -10.70
N TRP A 248 12.02 -18.55 -11.64
CA TRP A 248 13.19 -17.67 -11.66
C TRP A 248 13.11 -16.60 -10.57
N THR A 249 11.92 -16.12 -10.24
CA THR A 249 11.72 -15.05 -9.26
C THR A 249 11.66 -15.54 -7.82
N ARG A 250 11.30 -16.80 -7.58
CA ARG A 250 11.14 -17.38 -6.23
C ARG A 250 12.43 -17.98 -5.70
N GLU A 251 12.57 -17.95 -4.38
CA GLU A 251 13.59 -18.72 -3.67
C GLU A 251 13.44 -20.22 -4.01
N SER A 252 14.58 -20.90 -4.12
CA SER A 252 14.67 -22.32 -4.52
C SER A 252 14.38 -23.25 -3.35
#